data_AF-A0A1I7UPW8-F1
#
_entry.id   AF-A0A1I7UPW8-F1
#
_cell.length_a   1.000
_cell.length_b   1.000
_cell.length_c   1.000
_cell.angle_alpha   90.00
_cell.angle_beta   90.00
_cell.angle_gamma   90.00
#
_symmetry.space_group_name_H-M   'P 1'
#
loop_
_entity.id
_entity.type
_entity.pdbx_description
1 polymer ?
#
loop_
_entity_poly.entity_id
_entity_poly.type
_entity_poly.pdbx_seq_one_letter_code
_entity_poly.pdbx_strand_id
1 'polypeptide(L)'
;MNIRSVLTSAVYTKTLNLSNEARKGKTTGAIVNLMSVDIQRIQDMTTFIMLFWSAPLQILLSLYFLWKLLGVSVLAGFIILILLIPFNSWISIKMRNCQMEQMKYKDERIKMMSEILNGMKVLKLYSWEKSMEKWYWKSEKKKFAC
;
A
#
# COMPACT_ATOMS: atom_id res chain seq x y z
N MET A 1 19.14 5.94 9.98
CA MET A 1 19.12 4.97 11.09
C MET A 1 18.67 5.55 12.44
N ASN A 2 18.55 6.87 12.64
CA ASN A 2 18.38 7.42 14.00
C ASN A 2 16.91 7.56 14.46
N ILE A 3 15.96 7.84 13.55
CA ILE A 3 14.57 8.14 13.92
C ILE A 3 13.84 6.91 14.46
N ARG A 4 13.99 5.76 13.79
CA ARG A 4 13.34 4.50 14.21
C ARG A 4 13.82 4.04 15.57
N SER A 5 15.12 4.07 15.83
CA SER A 5 15.68 3.66 17.13
C SER A 5 15.19 4.58 18.26
N VAL A 6 15.16 5.90 18.04
CA VAL A 6 14.67 6.88 19.02
C VAL A 6 13.18 6.69 19.30
N LEU A 7 12.34 6.58 18.26
CA LEU A 7 10.90 6.36 18.45
C LEU A 7 10.61 5.02 19.12
N THR A 8 11.32 3.95 18.75
CA THR A 8 11.13 2.63 19.36
C THR A 8 11.52 2.65 20.84
N SER A 9 12.64 3.29 21.19
CA SER A 9 13.06 3.48 22.59
C SER A 9 12.06 4.33 23.38
N ALA A 10 11.52 5.38 22.78
CA ALA A 10 10.52 6.23 23.42
C ALA A 10 9.21 5.47 23.68
N VAL A 11 8.73 4.69 22.69
CA VAL A 11 7.53 3.84 22.84
C VAL A 11 7.76 2.75 23.89
N TYR A 12 8.95 2.14 23.90
CA TYR A 12 9.31 1.14 24.91
C TYR A 12 9.27 1.71 26.33
N THR A 13 9.94 2.85 26.55
CA THR A 13 9.96 3.55 27.85
C THR A 13 8.56 3.96 28.29
N LYS A 14 7.74 4.47 27.36
CA LYS A 14 6.35 4.85 27.64
C LYS A 14 5.48 3.66 28.02
N THR A 15 5.71 2.50 27.41
CA THR A 15 4.98 1.26 27.69
C THR A 15 5.30 0.72 29.08
N LEU A 16 6.55 0.86 29.54
CA LEU A 16 6.95 0.44 30.89
C LEU A 16 6.36 1.34 32.00
N ASN A 17 6.17 2.63 31.71
CA ASN A 17 5.64 3.62 32.66
C ASN A 17 4.11 3.82 32.56
N LEU A 18 3.39 2.94 31.87
CA LEU A 18 1.94 3.07 31.67
C LEU A 18 1.16 2.59 32.90
N SER A 19 0.11 3.32 33.29
CA SER A 19 -0.79 2.87 34.36
C SER A 19 -1.57 1.61 33.96
N ASN A 20 -1.99 0.80 34.94
CA ASN A 20 -2.71 -0.46 34.69
C ASN A 20 -4.03 -0.25 33.93
N GLU A 21 -4.72 0.88 34.14
CA GLU A 21 -5.94 1.23 33.39
C GLU A 21 -5.64 1.52 31.93
N ALA A 22 -4.63 2.35 31.65
CA ALA A 22 -4.20 2.66 30.29
C ALA A 22 -3.66 1.41 29.55
N ARG A 23 -3.01 0.49 30.28
CA ARG A 23 -2.51 -0.78 29.74
C ARG A 23 -3.63 -1.74 29.36
N LYS A 24 -4.75 -1.74 30.08
CA LYS A 24 -5.94 -2.54 29.71
C LYS A 24 -6.57 -2.09 28.39
N GLY A 25 -6.46 -0.81 28.04
CA GLY A 25 -7.01 -0.24 26.80
C GLY A 25 -6.18 -0.48 25.54
N LYS A 26 -4.95 -1.00 25.66
CA LYS A 26 -4.04 -1.24 24.51
C LYS A 26 -3.53 -2.68 24.56
N THR A 27 -3.85 -3.47 23.54
CA THR A 27 -3.31 -4.83 23.43
C THR A 27 -1.81 -4.80 23.12
N THR A 28 -1.07 -5.81 23.58
CA THR A 28 0.36 -5.96 23.26
C THR A 28 0.59 -5.97 21.74
N GLY A 29 -0.32 -6.59 20.98
CA GLY A 29 -0.29 -6.61 19.52
C GLY A 29 -0.41 -5.21 18.89
N ALA A 30 -1.23 -4.32 19.46
CA ALA A 30 -1.33 -2.95 18.97
C ALA A 30 -0.02 -2.16 19.17
N ILE A 31 0.68 -2.38 20.29
CA ILE A 31 1.97 -1.74 20.58
C ILE A 31 3.06 -2.25 19.64
N VAL A 32 3.09 -3.57 19.37
CA VAL A 32 4.03 -4.16 18.41
C VAL A 32 3.76 -3.67 16.99
N ASN A 33 2.50 -3.57 16.57
CA ASN A 33 2.12 -3.02 15.26
C ASN A 33 2.53 -1.54 15.12
N LEU A 34 2.34 -0.75 16.17
CA LEU A 34 2.82 0.65 16.21
C LEU A 34 4.33 0.70 15.97
N MET A 35 5.11 -0.17 16.61
CA MET A 35 6.56 -0.20 16.47
C MET A 35 7.04 -0.71 15.10
N SER A 36 6.35 -1.68 14.50
CA SER A 36 6.78 -2.30 13.25
C SER A 36 6.28 -1.57 12.00
N VAL A 37 5.05 -1.04 12.02
CA VAL A 37 4.41 -0.44 10.84
C VAL A 37 4.47 1.08 10.90
N ASP A 38 4.02 1.68 12.00
CA ASP A 38 3.86 3.14 12.05
C ASP A 38 5.19 3.87 12.21
N ILE A 39 6.08 3.40 13.09
CA ILE A 39 7.44 3.95 13.19
C ILE A 39 8.20 3.81 11.86
N GLN A 40 8.02 2.67 11.16
CA GLN A 40 8.64 2.45 9.85
C GLN A 40 8.11 3.46 8.82
N ARG A 41 6.79 3.64 8.75
CA ARG A 41 6.17 4.67 7.88
C ARG A 41 6.69 6.07 8.17
N ILE A 42 6.85 6.44 9.45
CA ILE A 42 7.38 7.76 9.84
C ILE A 42 8.83 7.93 9.36
N GLN A 43 9.65 6.88 9.46
CA GLN A 43 11.01 6.92 8.93
C GLN A 43 11.01 7.16 7.41
N ASP A 44 10.15 6.46 6.67
CA ASP A 44 10.06 6.60 5.22
C ASP A 44 9.53 8.00 4.82
N MET A 45 8.51 8.50 5.54
CA MET A 45 7.95 9.85 5.38
C MET A 45 9.00 10.95 5.54
N THR A 46 9.94 10.79 6.47
CA THR A 46 11.00 11.80 6.69
C THR A 46 11.85 11.99 5.44
N THR A 47 12.16 10.90 4.74
CA THR A 47 12.91 10.96 3.46
C THR A 47 12.10 11.67 2.38
N PHE A 48 10.79 11.40 2.29
CA PHE A 48 9.91 12.08 1.35
C PHE A 48 9.76 13.56 1.63
N ILE A 49 9.71 13.98 2.89
CA ILE A 49 9.67 15.39 3.28
C ILE A 49 10.94 16.10 2.80
N MET A 50 12.12 15.47 3.00
CA MET A 50 13.38 16.04 2.53
C MET A 50 13.40 16.20 1.01
N LEU A 51 12.89 15.20 0.28
CA LEU A 51 12.74 15.27 -1.16
C LEU A 51 11.74 16.34 -1.60
N PHE A 52 10.67 16.55 -0.85
CA PHE A 52 9.58 17.46 -1.21
C PHE A 52 10.03 18.92 -1.38
N TRP A 53 10.94 19.42 -0.54
CA TRP A 53 11.49 20.77 -0.68
C TRP A 53 12.78 20.82 -1.52
N SER A 54 13.56 19.74 -1.54
CA SER A 54 14.77 19.63 -2.37
C SER A 54 14.46 19.53 -3.86
N ALA A 55 13.42 18.79 -4.25
CA ALA A 55 13.09 18.56 -5.65
C ALA A 55 12.69 19.84 -6.42
N PRO A 56 11.83 20.74 -5.89
CA PRO A 56 11.52 22.01 -6.55
C PRO A 56 12.76 22.87 -6.78
N LEU A 57 13.63 22.98 -5.77
CA LEU A 57 14.88 23.75 -5.86
C LEU A 57 15.78 23.18 -6.95
N GLN A 58 15.94 21.85 -6.99
CA GLN A 58 16.74 21.17 -8.00
C GLN A 58 16.19 21.36 -9.41
N ILE A 59 14.86 21.28 -9.60
CA ILE A 59 14.20 21.51 -10.89
C ILE A 59 14.42 22.96 -11.35
N LEU A 60 14.24 23.94 -10.46
CA LEU A 60 14.44 25.36 -10.78
C LEU A 60 15.88 25.66 -11.18
N LEU A 61 16.87 25.18 -10.42
CA LEU A 61 18.29 25.36 -10.76
C LEU A 61 18.63 24.72 -12.10
N SER A 62 18.12 23.51 -12.33
CA SER A 62 18.36 22.75 -13.55
C SER A 62 17.77 23.45 -14.78
N LEU A 63 16.54 23.98 -14.68
CA LEU A 63 15.92 24.78 -15.73
C LEU A 63 16.67 26.08 -15.99
N TYR A 64 17.16 26.75 -14.94
CA TYR A 64 17.94 27.98 -15.09
C TYR A 64 19.25 27.76 -15.87
N PHE A 65 20.02 26.73 -15.49
CA PHE A 65 21.26 26.40 -16.21
C PHE A 65 20.99 25.92 -17.64
N LEU A 66 19.95 25.11 -17.84
CA LEU A 66 19.60 24.63 -19.17
C LEU A 66 19.16 25.77 -20.10
N TRP A 67 18.41 26.74 -19.58
CA TRP A 67 18.03 27.95 -20.32
C TRP A 67 19.25 28.77 -20.74
N LYS A 68 20.25 28.90 -19.86
CA LYS A 68 21.50 29.59 -20.19
C LYS A 68 22.31 28.90 -21.29
N LEU A 69 22.23 27.57 -21.40
CA LEU A 69 23.02 26.79 -22.35
C LEU A 69 22.35 26.66 -23.74
N LEU A 70 21.03 26.40 -23.77
CA LEU A 70 20.27 26.07 -24.99
C LEU A 70 19.24 27.12 -25.41
N GLY A 71 18.96 28.13 -24.57
CA GLY A 71 17.98 29.17 -24.87
C GLY A 71 16.55 28.62 -25.03
N VAL A 72 15.88 29.00 -26.11
CA VAL A 72 14.44 28.76 -26.33
C VAL A 72 14.11 27.28 -26.57
N SER A 73 15.07 26.47 -27.02
CA SER A 73 14.87 25.03 -27.29
C SER A 73 14.41 24.23 -26.08
N VAL A 74 14.64 24.73 -24.86
CA VAL A 74 14.20 24.11 -23.60
C VAL A 74 12.66 24.06 -23.48
N LEU A 75 11.94 25.00 -24.09
CA LEU A 75 10.48 25.06 -24.03
C LEU A 75 9.82 23.82 -24.64
N ALA A 76 10.38 23.27 -25.72
CA ALA A 76 9.85 22.06 -26.35
C ALA A 76 9.91 20.85 -25.40
N GLY A 77 11.03 20.66 -24.69
CA GLY A 77 11.18 19.61 -23.68
C GLY A 77 10.25 19.81 -22.48
N PHE A 78 10.06 21.06 -22.06
CA PHE A 78 9.15 21.39 -20.95
C PHE A 78 7.68 21.09 -21.30
N ILE A 79 7.26 21.35 -22.54
CA ILE A 79 5.90 21.02 -23.02
C ILE A 79 5.66 19.50 -22.99
N ILE A 80 6.63 18.70 -23.46
CA ILE A 80 6.53 17.24 -23.43
C ILE A 80 6.45 16.74 -21.96
N LEU A 81 7.22 17.34 -21.07
CA LEU A 81 7.22 17.00 -19.64
C LEU A 81 5.86 17.31 -19.00
N ILE A 82 5.25 18.46 -19.32
CA ILE A 82 3.90 18.79 -18.87
C ILE A 82 2.87 17.80 -19.42
N LEU A 83 2.96 17.39 -20.68
CA LEU A 83 2.05 16.41 -21.29
C LEU A 83 2.16 15.01 -20.69
N LEU A 84 3.35 14.62 -20.21
CA LEU A 84 3.56 13.34 -19.53
C LEU A 84 2.89 13.26 -18.16
N ILE A 85 2.67 14.38 -17.47
CA ILE A 85 1.99 14.42 -16.16
C ILE A 85 0.54 13.92 -16.25
N PRO A 86 -0.37 14.48 -17.08
CA PRO A 86 -1.73 14.00 -17.20
C PRO A 86 -1.78 12.58 -17.78
N PHE A 87 -0.86 12.21 -18.66
CA PHE A 87 -0.77 10.85 -19.20
C PHE A 87 -0.48 9.81 -18.09
N ASN A 88 0.53 10.05 -17.25
CA ASN A 88 0.83 9.19 -16.10
C ASN A 88 -0.32 9.17 -15.08
N SER A 89 -1.00 10.32 -14.87
CA SER A 89 -2.18 10.39 -14.01
C SER A 89 -3.33 9.53 -14.52
N TRP A 90 -3.62 9.59 -15.83
CA TRP A 90 -4.65 8.77 -16.46
C TRP A 90 -4.38 7.27 -16.30
N ILE A 91 -3.14 6.85 -16.55
CA ILE A 91 -2.70 5.47 -16.31
C ILE A 91 -2.87 5.09 -14.83
N SER A 92 -2.48 5.96 -13.91
CA SER A 92 -2.58 5.72 -12.47
C SER A 92 -4.03 5.54 -12.01
N ILE A 93 -4.96 6.33 -12.53
CA ILE A 93 -6.40 6.18 -12.24
C ILE A 93 -6.92 4.84 -12.77
N LYS A 94 -6.56 4.47 -14.00
CA LYS A 94 -6.98 3.18 -14.58
C LYS A 94 -6.41 2.00 -13.80
N MET A 95 -5.14 2.09 -13.41
CA MET A 95 -4.47 1.11 -12.55
C MET A 95 -5.19 0.98 -11.20
N ARG A 96 -5.51 2.10 -10.55
CA ARG A 96 -6.25 2.10 -9.27
C ARG A 96 -7.61 1.43 -9.41
N ASN A 97 -8.35 1.73 -10.48
CA ASN A 97 -9.65 1.10 -10.73
C ASN A 97 -9.51 -0.42 -10.91
N CYS A 98 -8.52 -0.85 -11.69
CA CYS A 98 -8.21 -2.27 -11.85
C CYS A 98 -7.81 -2.94 -10.52
N GLN A 99 -6.98 -2.28 -9.71
CA GLN A 99 -6.59 -2.78 -8.39
C GLN A 99 -7.80 -2.92 -7.45
N MET A 100 -8.73 -1.95 -7.45
CA MET A 100 -9.95 -2.04 -6.65
C MET A 100 -10.82 -3.22 -7.06
N GLU A 101 -10.95 -3.48 -8.37
CA GLU A 101 -11.71 -4.61 -8.87
C GLU A 101 -11.04 -5.94 -8.53
N GLN A 102 -9.71 -6.02 -8.68
CA GLN A 102 -8.93 -7.17 -8.23
C GLN A 102 -9.07 -7.43 -6.73
N MET A 103 -9.15 -6.39 -5.89
CA MET A 103 -9.34 -6.53 -4.45
C MET A 103 -10.69 -7.20 -4.13
N LYS A 104 -11.76 -6.81 -4.82
CA LYS A 104 -13.08 -7.45 -4.66
C LYS A 104 -13.02 -8.95 -4.99
N TYR A 105 -12.41 -9.32 -6.11
CA TYR A 105 -12.26 -10.73 -6.48
C TYR A 105 -11.40 -11.51 -5.49
N LYS A 106 -10.31 -10.91 -4.99
CA LYS A 106 -9.46 -11.51 -3.96
C LYS A 106 -10.22 -11.75 -2.66
N ASP A 107 -11.01 -10.77 -2.22
CA ASP A 107 -11.81 -10.87 -0.99
C ASP A 107 -12.86 -11.98 -1.09
N GLU A 108 -13.58 -12.06 -2.21
CA GLU A 108 -14.55 -13.13 -2.45
C GLU A 108 -13.88 -14.51 -2.47
N ARG A 109 -12.70 -14.64 -3.08
CA ARG A 109 -11.93 -15.89 -3.10
C ARG A 109 -11.52 -16.31 -1.69
N ILE A 110 -11.01 -15.37 -0.89
CA ILE A 110 -10.60 -15.62 0.50
C ILE A 110 -11.80 -16.03 1.34
N LYS A 111 -12.95 -15.36 1.17
CA LYS A 111 -14.19 -15.69 1.89
C LYS A 111 -14.65 -17.11 1.59
N MET A 112 -14.76 -17.50 0.31
CA MET A 112 -15.16 -18.85 -0.08
C MET A 112 -14.21 -19.91 0.47
N MET A 113 -12.90 -19.66 0.42
CA MET A 113 -11.91 -20.60 1.00
C MET A 113 -12.05 -20.73 2.51
N SER A 114 -12.35 -19.63 3.21
CA SER A 114 -12.62 -19.68 4.66
C SER A 114 -13.85 -20.52 5.00
N GLU A 115 -14.93 -20.38 4.23
CA GLU A 115 -16.16 -21.18 4.41
C GLU A 115 -15.89 -22.68 4.18
N ILE A 116 -15.12 -23.03 3.14
CA ILE A 116 -14.74 -24.43 2.85
C ILE A 116 -13.88 -25.01 3.98
N LEU A 117 -12.89 -24.27 4.46
CA LEU A 117 -12.00 -24.72 5.55
C LEU A 117 -12.77 -24.94 6.86
N ASN A 118 -13.69 -24.03 7.20
CA ASN A 118 -14.54 -24.18 8.38
C ASN A 118 -15.48 -25.40 8.27
N GLY A 119 -15.96 -25.74 7.07
CA GLY A 119 -16.82 -26.89 6.79
C GLY A 119 -16.10 -28.21 6.46
N MET A 120 -14.77 -28.28 6.55
CA MET A 120 -13.97 -29.37 5.96
C MET A 120 -14.34 -30.76 6.48
N LYS A 121 -14.67 -30.91 7.78
CA LYS A 121 -15.03 -32.21 8.36
C LYS A 121 -16.31 -32.78 7.73
N VAL A 122 -17.33 -31.95 7.54
CA VAL A 122 -18.60 -32.34 6.90
C VAL A 122 -18.37 -32.69 5.44
N LEU A 123 -17.56 -31.87 4.76
CA LEU A 123 -17.18 -32.08 3.36
C LEU A 123 -16.53 -33.44 3.11
N LYS A 124 -15.64 -33.88 4.02
CA LYS A 124 -15.01 -35.21 3.97
C LYS A 124 -15.98 -36.33 4.34
N LEU A 125 -16.83 -36.12 5.35
CA LEU A 125 -17.84 -37.11 5.78
C LEU A 125 -18.77 -37.51 4.62
N TYR A 126 -19.18 -36.54 3.81
CA TYR A 126 -20.07 -36.74 2.67
C TYR A 126 -19.34 -36.95 1.32
N SER A 127 -18.00 -36.97 1.32
CA SER A 127 -17.18 -37.05 0.09
C SER A 127 -17.55 -35.98 -0.97
N TRP A 128 -17.97 -34.79 -0.53
CA TRP A 128 -18.41 -33.69 -1.39
C TRP A 128 -17.27 -32.87 -2.00
N GLU A 129 -16.01 -33.26 -1.78
CA GLU A 129 -14.82 -32.54 -2.24
C GLU A 129 -14.85 -32.29 -3.75
N LYS A 130 -15.19 -33.31 -4.55
CA LYS A 130 -15.30 -33.20 -6.02
C LYS A 130 -16.45 -32.30 -6.48
N SER A 131 -17.54 -32.24 -5.71
CA SER A 131 -18.69 -31.38 -6.01
C SER A 131 -18.35 -29.91 -5.74
N MET A 132 -17.70 -29.63 -4.61
CA MET A 132 -17.25 -28.29 -4.25
C MET A 132 -16.14 -27.78 -5.19
N GLU A 133 -15.21 -28.64 -5.61
CA GLU A 133 -14.21 -28.31 -6.63
C GLU A 133 -14.87 -27.84 -7.93
N LYS A 134 -15.87 -28.60 -8.43
CA LYS A 134 -16.63 -28.21 -9.63
C LYS A 134 -17.42 -26.92 -9.43
N TRP A 135 -18.03 -26.73 -8.26
CA TRP A 135 -18.77 -25.51 -7.94
C TRP A 135 -17.85 -24.28 -7.92
N TYR A 136 -16.67 -24.40 -7.31
CA TYR A 136 -15.66 -23.33 -7.28
C TYR A 136 -15.23 -22.92 -8.69
N TRP A 137 -14.85 -23.88 -9.53
CA TRP A 137 -14.46 -23.60 -10.92
C TRP A 137 -15.60 -23.01 -11.75
N LYS A 138 -16.84 -23.44 -11.51
CA LYS A 138 -18.03 -22.87 -12.17
C LYS A 138 -18.25 -21.41 -11.76
N SER A 139 -18.11 -21.10 -10.48
CA SER A 139 -18.20 -19.74 -9.95
C SER A 139 -17.10 -18.84 -10.47
N GLU A 140 -15.86 -19.35 -10.56
CA GLU A 140 -14.71 -18.59 -11.07
C GLU A 140 -14.85 -18.31 -12.57
N LYS A 141 -15.26 -19.30 -13.39
CA LYS A 141 -15.55 -19.07 -14.82
C LYS A 141 -16.67 -18.05 -15.07
N LYS A 142 -17.67 -17.97 -14.19
CA LYS A 142 -18.77 -17.01 -14.31
C LYS A 142 -18.32 -15.57 -14.03
N LYS A 143 -17.28 -15.37 -13.22
CA LYS A 143 -16.70 -14.04 -12.92
C LYS A 143 -15.83 -13.49 -14.04
N PHE A 144 -15.20 -14.36 -14.84
CA PHE A 144 -14.40 -13.96 -16.00
C PHE A 144 -15.20 -13.84 -17.32
N ALA A 145 -16.50 -14.14 -17.30
CA ALA A 145 -17.37 -14.12 -18.48
C ALA A 145 -18.18 -12.81 -18.65
N CYS A 146 -17.86 -11.78 -17.86
CA CYS A 146 -18.42 -10.43 -17.98
C CYS A 146 -17.29 -9.45 -18.31
#